data_AF-A0AAP6EJR1-F1
#
_entry.id   AF-A0AAP6EJR1-F1
#
_cell.length_a   1.000
_cell.length_b   1.000
_cell.length_c   1.000
_cell.angle_alpha   90.00
_cell.angle_beta   90.00
_cell.angle_gamma   90.00
#
_symmetry.space_group_name_H-M   'P 1'
#
loop_
_entity.id
_entity.type
_entity.pdbx_description
1 polymer ?
#
loop_
_entity_poly.entity_id
_entity_poly.type
_entity_poly.pdbx_seq_one_letter_code
_entity_poly.pdbx_strand_id
1 'polypeptide(L)' 'MVPAAGTPAEQVTEALRTANEPPDVYVCGPPPLVESVTDSALAGGVPADRIFRERSLPT' A
#
# COMPACT_ATOMS: atom_id res chain seq x y z
N MET A 1 5.32 3.44 -21.68
CA MET A 1 4.56 2.72 -20.64
C MET A 1 5.54 1.76 -19.99
N VAL A 2 6.14 2.16 -18.87
CA VAL A 2 7.14 1.31 -18.19
C VAL A 2 6.36 0.24 -17.43
N PRO A 3 6.61 -1.07 -17.64
CA PRO A 3 6.02 -2.10 -16.79
C PRO A 3 6.53 -1.82 -15.39
N ALA A 4 5.62 -1.60 -14.44
CA ALA A 4 5.99 -1.39 -13.06
C ALA A 4 6.54 -2.72 -12.51
N ALA A 5 7.84 -2.93 -12.71
CA ALA A 5 8.59 -4.09 -12.26
C ALA A 5 8.76 -3.94 -10.75
N GLY A 6 7.84 -4.53 -10.00
CA GLY A 6 7.83 -4.51 -8.54
C GLY A 6 6.46 -4.94 -8.03
N THR A 7 6.42 -5.57 -6.86
CA THR A 7 5.15 -5.90 -6.20
C THR A 7 4.35 -4.60 -5.93
N PRO A 8 3.02 -4.65 -5.81
CA PRO A 8 2.22 -3.46 -5.45
C PRO A 8 2.74 -2.75 -4.20
N ALA A 9 3.30 -3.53 -3.27
CA ALA A 9 3.93 -3.07 -2.05
C ALA A 9 5.22 -2.26 -2.28
N GLU A 10 6.06 -2.68 -3.24
CA GLU A 10 7.26 -1.92 -3.63
C GLU A 10 6.92 -0.59 -4.29
N GLN A 11 5.88 -0.56 -5.13
CA GLN A 11 5.42 0.68 -5.76
C GLN A 11 4.92 1.68 -4.72
N VAL A 12 4.20 1.19 -3.70
CA VAL A 12 3.75 2.02 -2.56
C VAL A 12 4.96 2.53 -1.77
N THR A 13 5.96 1.69 -1.52
CA THR A 13 7.18 2.09 -0.82
C THR A 13 7.95 3.19 -1.57
N GLU A 14 8.12 3.06 -2.88
CA GLU A 14 8.78 4.09 -3.70
C GLU A 14 7.96 5.37 -3.78
N ALA A 15 6.64 5.26 -3.94
CA ALA A 15 5.75 6.43 -3.90
C ALA A 15 5.86 7.18 -2.57
N LEU A 16 5.93 6.44 -1.45
CA LEU A 16 6.10 7.01 -0.11
C LEU A 16 7.46 7.68 0.10
N ARG A 17 8.53 7.13 -0.47
CA ARG A 17 9.86 7.79 -0.44
C ARG A 17 9.87 9.12 -1.18
N THR A 18 9.08 9.26 -2.23
CA THR A 18 8.93 10.51 -2.97
C THR A 18 7.90 11.47 -2.39
N ALA A 19 7.06 11.02 -1.46
CA ALA A 19 6.04 11.85 -0.84
C ALA A 19 6.67 12.68 0.30
N ASN A 20 6.52 14.01 0.22
CA ASN A 20 6.99 14.92 1.28
C ASN A 20 6.10 14.90 2.54
N GLU A 21 4.87 14.40 2.43
CA GLU A 21 3.89 14.33 3.51
C GLU A 21 3.30 12.93 3.60
N PRO A 22 2.88 12.46 4.79
CA PRO A 22 2.28 11.15 4.95
C PRO A 22 0.93 11.06 4.21
N PRO A 23 0.84 10.31 3.09
CA PRO A 23 -0.39 10.25 2.32
C PRO A 23 -1.40 9.29 2.96
N ASP A 24 -2.66 9.45 2.58
CA ASP A 24 -3.71 8.46 2.86
C ASP A 24 -3.59 7.29 1.88
N VAL A 25 -3.47 6.08 2.42
CA VAL A 25 -3.32 4.85 1.64
C VAL A 25 -4.65 4.11 1.60
N TYR A 26 -5.20 3.94 0.41
CA TYR A 26 -6.42 3.17 0.18
C TYR A 26 -6.06 1.89 -0.57
N VAL A 27 -6.34 0.73 0.04
CA VAL A 27 -6.07 -0.57 -0.57
C VAL A 27 -7.32 -1.45 -0.53
N CYS A 28 -7.65 -2.06 -1.67
CA CYS A 28 -8.69 -3.09 -1.76
C CYS A 28 -8.14 -4.33 -2.47
N GLY A 29 -8.69 -5.50 -2.14
CA GLY A 29 -8.38 -6.73 -2.85
C GLY A 29 -8.28 -7.96 -1.95
N PRO A 30 -7.61 -9.02 -2.43
CA PRO A 30 -7.46 -10.26 -1.67
C PRO A 30 -6.62 -10.01 -0.40
N PRO A 31 -6.90 -10.73 0.70
CA PRO A 31 -6.18 -10.58 1.97
C PRO A 31 -4.65 -10.47 1.85
N PRO A 32 -3.94 -11.33 1.09
CA PRO A 32 -2.48 -11.22 0.98
C PRO A 32 -1.99 -9.93 0.32
N LEU A 33 -2.76 -9.34 -0.61
CA LEU A 33 -2.40 -8.07 -1.25
C LEU A 33 -2.55 -6.92 -0.27
N VAL A 34 -3.69 -6.89 0.43
CA VAL A 34 -4.00 -5.85 1.41
C VAL A 34 -2.94 -5.82 2.51
N GLU A 35 -2.53 -6.98 3.02
CA GLU A 35 -1.50 -7.06 4.07
C GLU A 35 -0.13 -6.61 3.56
N SER A 36 0.28 -7.06 2.36
CA SER A 36 1.56 -6.66 1.77
C SER A 36 1.67 -5.14 1.54
N VAL A 37 0.61 -4.50 1.06
CA VAL A 37 0.57 -3.04 0.88
C VAL A 37 0.53 -2.31 2.22
N THR A 38 -0.22 -2.82 3.20
CA THR A 38 -0.28 -2.23 4.55
C THR A 38 1.09 -2.24 5.21
N ASP A 39 1.83 -3.34 5.12
CA ASP A 39 3.17 -3.49 5.70
C ASP A 39 4.15 -2.49 5.08
N SER A 40 4.14 -2.36 3.74
CA SER A 40 4.95 -1.36 3.03
C SER A 40 4.57 0.08 3.36
N ALA A 41 3.28 0.36 3.53
CA ALA A 41 2.82 1.69 3.94
C ALA A 41 3.30 2.06 5.35
N LEU A 42 3.20 1.12 6.29
CA LEU A 42 3.72 1.28 7.65
C LEU A 42 5.24 1.46 7.66
N ALA A 43 5.97 0.67 6.87
CA ALA A 43 7.42 0.78 6.73
C ALA A 43 7.83 2.12 6.09
N GLY A 44 7.01 2.68 5.21
CA GLY A 44 7.17 4.01 4.64
C GLY A 44 6.78 5.17 5.56
N GLY A 45 6.39 4.88 6.81
CA GLY A 45 6.05 5.89 7.81
C GLY A 45 4.61 6.41 7.76
N VAL A 46 3.73 5.76 6.99
CA VAL A 46 2.30 6.09 7.02
C VAL A 46 1.69 5.57 8.32
N PRO A 47 1.05 6.43 9.13
CA PRO A 47 0.35 5.97 10.31
C PRO A 47 -0.87 5.12 9.94
N ALA A 48 -1.13 4.06 10.72
CA ALA A 48 -2.24 3.13 10.48
C ALA A 48 -3.62 3.81 10.39
N ASP A 49 -3.79 4.96 11.04
CA ASP A 49 -5.02 5.78 11.00
C ASP A 49 -5.35 6.32 9.59
N ARG A 50 -4.34 6.41 8.72
CA ARG A 50 -4.45 6.86 7.33
C ARG A 50 -4.43 5.70 6.34
N ILE A 51 -4.46 4.45 6.82
CA ILE A 51 -4.46 3.24 5.98
C ILE A 51 -5.87 2.64 5.99
N PHE A 52 -6.60 2.90 4.91
CA PHE A 52 -7.93 2.37 4.67
C PHE A 52 -7.82 1.10 3.85
N ARG A 53 -8.26 -0.02 4.43
CA ARG A 53 -8.14 -1.33 3.81
C ARG A 53 -9.46 -2.06 3.71
N GLU A 54 -9.77 -2.55 2.52
CA GLU A 54 -10.96 -3.35 2.25
C GLU A 54 -10.54 -4.76 1.81
N ARG A 55 -10.93 -5.78 2.59
CA ARG A 55 -10.64 -7.18 2.30
C ARG A 55 -11.83 -7.82 1.61
N SER A 56 -11.67 -8.14 0.33
CA SER A 56 -12.64 -8.93 -0.41
C SER A 56 -12.43 -10.41 -0.08
N LEU A 57 -13.26 -10.93 0.82
CA LEU A 57 -13.29 -12.37 1.13
C LEU A 57 -14.16 -13.08 0.08
N PRO A 58 -13.70 -14.18 -0.54
CA PRO A 58 -14.55 -15.00 -1.38
C PRO A 58 -15.69 -15.57 -0.52
N THR A 59 -16.93 -15.32 -0.94
CA THR A 59 -18.15 -15.89 -0.35
C THR A 59 -18.58 -17.10 -1.15
#